data_AF-A0A542EA77-F1
#
_entry.id   AF-A0A542EA77-F1
#
_cell.length_a   1.000
_cell.length_b   1.000
_cell.length_c   1.000
_cell.angle_alpha   90.00
_cell.angle_beta   90.00
_cell.angle_gamma   90.00
#
_symmetry.space_group_name_H-M   'P 1'
#
loop_
_entity.id
_entity.type
_entity.pdbx_description
1 polymer ?
#
loop_
_entity_poly.entity_id
_entity_poly.type
_entity_poly.pdbx_seq_one_letter_code
_entity_poly.pdbx_strand_id
1 'polypeptide(L)'
;MAWGFLTNHAQALLCIADDPGIRLREIATTLGITERAAFGIVTDLVEAGYVVKDKNGRRNRYNVQSDKPLPEALLRQRTVGELVHLLAHTDLETHDQA
;
A
#
# COMPACT_ATOMS: atom_id res chain seq x y z
N MET A 1 -17.25 -10.76 3.66
CA MET A 1 -15.95 -10.59 2.99
C MET A 1 -16.20 -10.71 1.50
N ALA A 2 -15.95 -9.63 0.76
CA ALA A 2 -15.88 -9.71 -0.69
C ALA A 2 -14.55 -10.38 -1.07
N TRP A 3 -14.57 -11.22 -2.09
CA TRP A 3 -13.35 -11.82 -2.63
C TRP A 3 -12.51 -10.73 -3.29
N GLY A 4 -11.27 -10.56 -2.83
CA GLY A 4 -10.29 -9.64 -3.40
C GLY A 4 -9.05 -10.40 -3.82
N PHE A 5 -8.45 -10.02 -4.95
CA PHE A 5 -7.21 -10.63 -5.44
C PHE A 5 -6.00 -10.20 -4.60
N LEU A 6 -5.98 -8.93 -4.16
CA LEU A 6 -4.93 -8.37 -3.30
C LEU A 6 -5.31 -8.49 -1.83
N THR A 7 -4.31 -8.76 -0.99
CA THR A 7 -4.45 -8.69 0.47
C THR A 7 -4.62 -7.25 0.93
N ASN A 8 -5.22 -7.05 2.11
CA ASN A 8 -5.31 -5.71 2.71
C ASN A 8 -3.93 -5.07 2.92
N HIS A 9 -2.88 -5.85 3.19
CA HIS A 9 -1.51 -5.35 3.26
C HIS A 9 -1.01 -4.81 1.93
N ALA A 10 -1.22 -5.53 0.83
CA ALA A 10 -0.86 -5.07 -0.50
C ALA A 10 -1.64 -3.81 -0.90
N GLN A 11 -2.95 -3.78 -0.63
CA GLN A 11 -3.80 -2.61 -0.91
C GLN A 11 -3.39 -1.38 -0.09
N ALA A 12 -3.09 -1.54 1.20
CA ALA A 12 -2.62 -0.44 2.04
C ALA A 12 -1.26 0.08 1.57
N LEU A 13 -0.36 -0.82 1.15
CA LEU A 13 0.94 -0.43 0.61
C LEU A 13 0.82 0.36 -0.70
N LEU A 14 -0.11 -0.01 -1.59
CA LEU A 14 -0.41 0.76 -2.79
C LEU A 14 -0.98 2.15 -2.46
N CYS A 15 -1.88 2.25 -1.48
CA CYS A 15 -2.42 3.54 -1.05
C CYS A 15 -1.31 4.47 -0.51
N ILE A 16 -0.35 3.93 0.23
CA ILE A 16 0.80 4.67 0.76
C ILE A 16 1.77 5.06 -0.36
N ALA A 17 1.95 4.20 -1.36
CA ALA A 17 2.80 4.50 -2.50
C ALA A 17 2.23 5.63 -3.36
N ASP A 18 0.91 5.66 -3.52
CA ASP A 18 0.19 6.72 -4.25
C ASP A 18 0.21 8.06 -3.50
N ASP A 19 -0.17 8.05 -2.21
CA ASP A 19 -0.07 9.22 -1.33
C ASP A 19 0.75 8.91 -0.06
N PRO A 20 2.04 9.29 -0.01
CA PRO A 20 2.89 9.21 1.17
C PRO A 20 2.34 9.92 2.42
N GLY A 21 1.41 10.87 2.25
CA GLY A 21 0.76 11.63 3.31
C GLY A 21 -0.60 11.09 3.76
N ILE A 22 -1.04 9.95 3.21
CA ILE A 22 -2.38 9.40 3.43
C ILE A 22 -2.63 9.12 4.92
N ARG A 23 -3.85 9.39 5.37
CA ARG A 23 -4.26 9.15 6.76
C ARG A 23 -4.75 7.72 6.93
N LEU A 24 -4.55 7.15 8.13
CA LEU A 24 -5.08 5.83 8.49
C LEU A 24 -6.59 5.71 8.27
N ARG A 25 -7.34 6.79 8.53
CA ARG A 25 -8.77 6.87 8.26
C ARG A 25 -9.12 6.76 6.77
N GLU A 26 -8.31 7.36 5.91
CA GLU A 26 -8.50 7.30 4.45
C GLU A 26 -8.18 5.89 3.96
N ILE A 27 -7.06 5.30 4.40
CA ILE A 27 -6.73 3.88 4.13
C ILE A 27 -7.89 2.97 4.55
N ALA A 28 -8.40 3.13 5.77
CA ALA A 28 -9.51 2.31 6.28
C ALA A 28 -10.76 2.42 5.41
N THR A 29 -11.07 3.64 4.95
CA THR A 29 -12.22 3.90 4.07
C THR A 29 -12.02 3.27 2.71
N THR A 30 -10.84 3.44 2.10
CA THR A 30 -10.50 2.87 0.78
C THR A 30 -10.55 1.34 0.79
N LEU A 31 -10.07 0.71 1.86
CA LEU A 31 -10.04 -0.75 2.00
C LEU A 31 -11.36 -1.33 2.54
N GLY A 32 -12.33 -0.50 2.96
CA GLY A 32 -13.58 -0.96 3.57
C GLY A 32 -13.38 -1.70 4.90
N ILE A 33 -12.37 -1.30 5.68
CA ILE A 33 -12.00 -1.90 6.97
C ILE A 33 -12.12 -0.89 8.11
N THR A 34 -11.92 -1.35 9.35
CA THR A 34 -11.88 -0.45 10.51
C THR A 34 -10.56 0.31 10.59
N GLU A 35 -10.57 1.50 11.18
CA GLU A 35 -9.34 2.29 11.39
C GLU A 35 -8.30 1.54 12.26
N ARG A 36 -8.77 0.72 13.21
CA ARG A 36 -7.90 -0.17 13.99
C ARG A 36 -7.22 -1.23 13.13
N ALA A 37 -7.93 -1.81 12.16
CA ALA A 37 -7.37 -2.78 11.23
C ALA A 37 -6.34 -2.12 10.30
N ALA A 38 -6.65 -0.93 9.77
CA ALA A 38 -5.71 -0.14 8.98
C ALA A 38 -4.45 0.21 9.77
N PHE A 39 -4.59 0.62 11.04
CA PHE A 39 -3.45 0.85 11.93
C PHE A 39 -2.59 -0.40 12.11
N GLY A 40 -3.21 -1.56 12.35
CA GLY A 40 -2.51 -2.85 12.47
C GLY A 40 -1.71 -3.17 11.20
N ILE A 41 -2.37 -3.11 10.03
CA ILE A 41 -1.73 -3.37 8.73
C ILE A 41 -0.52 -2.44 8.50
N VAL A 42 -0.67 -1.13 8.74
CA VAL A 42 0.44 -0.19 8.56
C VAL A 42 1.55 -0.46 9.55
N THR A 43 1.23 -0.87 10.78
CA THR A 43 2.23 -1.27 11.77
C THR A 43 3.00 -2.50 11.31
N ASP A 44 2.30 -3.54 10.83
CA ASP A 44 2.92 -4.74 10.28
C ASP A 44 3.86 -4.40 9.11
N LEU A 45 3.43 -3.52 8.21
CA LEU A 45 4.26 -3.07 7.08
C LEU A 45 5.51 -2.30 7.53
N VAL A 46 5.40 -1.53 8.62
CA VAL A 46 6.54 -0.81 9.22
C VAL A 46 7.50 -1.76 9.92
N GLU A 47 6.99 -2.69 10.72
CA GLU A 47 7.80 -3.70 11.42
C GLU A 47 8.49 -4.64 10.44
N ALA A 48 7.78 -5.03 9.37
CA ALA A 48 8.34 -5.79 8.28
C ALA A 48 9.27 -4.95 7.39
N GLY A 49 9.45 -3.64 7.65
CA GLY A 49 10.39 -2.76 6.96
C GLY A 49 10.05 -2.45 5.50
N TYR A 50 8.80 -2.66 5.08
CA TYR A 50 8.31 -2.25 3.75
C TYR A 50 7.89 -0.79 3.72
N VAL A 51 7.53 -0.23 4.87
CA VAL A 51 7.18 1.18 5.02
C VAL A 51 8.05 1.79 6.12
N VAL A 52 8.62 2.96 5.86
CA VAL A 52 9.28 3.77 6.89
C VAL A 52 8.35 4.92 7.25
N LYS A 53 8.10 5.08 8.55
CA LYS A 53 7.30 6.18 9.08
C LYS A 53 8.22 7.33 9.51
N ASP A 54 8.07 8.47 8.85
CA ASP A 54 8.70 9.73 9.24
C ASP A 54 7.65 10.64 9.90
N LYS A 55 8.05 11.33 10.97
CA LYS A 55 7.19 12.27 11.68
C LYS A 55 7.46 13.68 11.18
N ASN A 56 6.72 14.10 10.16
CA ASN A 56 6.76 15.45 9.64
C ASN A 56 5.81 16.37 10.43
N GLY A 57 6.27 16.79 11.62
CA GLY A 57 5.50 17.68 12.52
C GLY A 57 4.25 17.02 13.10
N ARG A 58 3.06 17.55 12.78
CA ARG A 58 1.76 17.00 13.26
C ARG A 58 1.24 15.84 12.40
N ARG A 59 1.87 15.56 11.25
CA ARG A 59 1.45 14.48 10.34
C ARG A 59 2.52 13.41 10.23
N ASN A 60 2.08 12.17 10.10
CA ASN A 60 2.94 11.09 9.68
C ASN A 60 3.11 11.19 8.16
N ARG A 61 4.31 10.90 7.68
CA ARG A 61 4.59 10.64 6.28
C ARG A 61 5.16 9.23 6.19
N TYR A 62 4.67 8.46 5.24
CA TYR A 62 5.06 7.08 5.02
C TYR A 62 5.87 7.00 3.74
N ASN A 63 6.97 6.23 3.76
CA ASN A 63 7.80 6.02 2.59
C ASN A 63 7.94 4.52 2.31
N VAL A 64 7.57 4.10 1.12
CA VAL A 64 7.68 2.69 0.71
C VAL A 64 9.14 2.37 0.40
N GLN A 65 9.64 1.26 0.95
CA GLN A 65 10.95 0.73 0.61
C GLN A 65 10.83 -0.09 -0.67
N SER A 66 10.89 0.60 -1.80
CA SER A 66 10.69 0.04 -3.14
C SER A 66 11.71 -1.03 -3.52
N ASP A 67 12.88 -1.05 -2.89
CA ASP A 67 13.97 -1.99 -3.09
C ASP A 67 13.79 -3.32 -2.35
N LYS A 68 12.83 -3.41 -1.42
CA LYS A 68 12.60 -4.66 -0.69
C LYS A 68 12.01 -5.76 -1.57
N PRO A 69 12.51 -7.01 -1.43
CA PRO A 69 11.93 -8.15 -2.14
C PRO A 69 10.54 -8.49 -1.60
N LEU A 70 9.67 -8.99 -2.47
CA LEU A 70 8.35 -9.47 -2.06
C LEU A 70 8.48 -10.73 -1.17
N PRO A 71 7.60 -10.88 -0.16
CA PRO A 71 7.66 -12.00 0.77
C PRO A 71 7.25 -13.33 0.13
N GLU A 72 6.46 -13.33 -0.96
CA GLU A 72 6.05 -14.56 -1.63
C GLU A 72 7.21 -15.29 -2.30
N ALA A 73 7.28 -16.60 -2.07
CA ALA A 73 8.28 -17.49 -2.65
C ALA A 73 8.38 -17.41 -4.18
N LEU A 74 7.26 -17.15 -4.85
CA LEU A 74 7.14 -17.03 -6.30
C LEU A 74 7.69 -15.69 -6.82
N LEU A 75 7.74 -14.66 -5.98
CA LEU A 75 8.06 -13.28 -6.35
C LEU A 75 9.36 -12.78 -5.70
N ARG A 76 10.16 -13.68 -5.12
CA ARG A 76 11.42 -13.32 -4.43
C ARG A 76 12.46 -12.58 -5.29
N GLN A 77 12.37 -12.67 -6.62
CA GLN A 77 13.21 -11.92 -7.55
C GLN A 77 12.63 -10.56 -7.95
N ARG A 78 11.45 -10.23 -7.42
CA ARG A 78 10.74 -8.98 -7.67
C ARG A 78 10.68 -8.15 -6.40
N THR A 79 10.73 -6.85 -6.60
CA THR A 79 10.68 -5.87 -5.53
C THR A 79 9.27 -5.33 -5.35
N VAL A 80 9.00 -4.81 -4.16
CA VAL A 80 7.76 -4.08 -3.89
C VAL A 80 7.61 -2.88 -4.82
N GLY A 81 8.71 -2.22 -5.18
CA GLY A 81 8.72 -1.14 -6.17
C GLY A 81 8.22 -1.57 -7.54
N GLU A 82 8.66 -2.73 -8.04
CA GLU A 82 8.17 -3.28 -9.32
C GLU A 82 6.69 -3.61 -9.28
N LEU A 83 6.17 -4.14 -8.16
CA LEU A 83 4.74 -4.41 -8.00
C LEU A 83 3.93 -3.11 -7.98
N VAL A 84 4.37 -2.13 -7.18
CA VAL A 84 3.74 -0.81 -7.11
C VAL A 84 3.75 -0.17 -8.49
N HIS A 85 4.87 -0.20 -9.19
CA HIS A 85 5.00 0.36 -10.52
C HIS A 85 4.08 -0.33 -11.52
N LEU A 86 4.02 -1.66 -11.55
CA LEU A 86 3.13 -2.42 -12.43
C LEU A 86 1.66 -2.06 -12.21
N LEU A 87 1.25 -1.91 -10.95
CA LEU A 87 -0.14 -1.63 -10.61
C LEU A 87 -0.49 -0.13 -10.73
N ALA A 88 0.44 0.77 -10.42
CA ALA A 88 0.27 2.22 -10.56
C ALA A 88 0.43 2.71 -12.02
N HIS A 89 1.12 1.96 -12.88
CA HIS A 89 1.10 2.16 -14.34
C HIS A 89 -0.11 1.55 -15.04
N THR A 90 -1.03 0.96 -14.28
CA THR A 90 -2.41 0.88 -14.76
C THR A 90 -3.01 2.27 -14.57
N ASP A 91 -2.58 3.22 -15.41
CA ASP A 91 -3.55 4.19 -15.91
C ASP A 91 -4.69 3.31 -16.39
N LEU A 92 -5.77 3.25 -15.60
CA LEU A 92 -7.06 2.91 -16.15
C LEU A 92 -7.30 4.02 -17.15
N GLU A 93 -6.78 3.83 -18.37
CA GLU A 93 -7.39 4.31 -19.59
C GLU A 93 -8.83 3.86 -19.47
N THR A 94 -9.59 4.74 -18.82
CA THR A 94 -11.02 4.72 -18.77
C THR A 94 -11.34 4.84 -20.24
N HIS A 95 -11.61 3.69 -20.86
CA HIS A 95 -12.25 3.63 -22.15
C HIS A 95 -13.61 4.29 -21.96
N ASP A 96 -13.59 5.63 -22.02
CA ASP A 96 -14.71 6.42 -22.44
C ASP A 96 -14.92 6.05 -23.91
N GLN A 97 -15.79 5.07 -24.11
CA GLN A 97 -16.34 4.73 -25.41
C GLN A 97 -17.86 4.71 -25.26
N ALA A 98 -18.43 5.79 -25.79
CA ALA A 98 -19.80 6.01 -26.26
C ALA A 98 -20.86 6.52 -25.26
#